data_AF-X1H1P3-F1
#
_entry.id   AF-X1H1P3-F1
#
_cell.length_a   1.000
_cell.length_b   1.000
_cell.length_c   1.000
_cell.angle_alpha   90.00
_cell.angle_beta   90.00
_cell.angle_gamma   90.00
#
_symmetry.space_group_name_H-M   'P 1'
#
loop_
_entity.id
_entity.type
_entity.pdbx_description
1 polymer ?
#
loop_
_entity_poly.entity_id
_entity_poly.type
_entity_poly.pdbx_seq_one_letter_code
_entity_poly.pdbx_strand_id
1 'polypeptide(L)' 'MSTLDSIDIQIVRLLGQDARQDSETLAKQLNISSATVRRRLRKLFRDEFLHIVGVVDPTKFGFPVAVVIALDVAH' A
#
# COMPACT_ATOMS: atom_id res chain seq x y z
N MET A 1 2.43 16.72 -9.90
CA MET A 1 2.39 15.64 -8.89
C MET A 1 0.94 15.48 -8.48
N SER A 2 0.34 14.30 -8.64
CA SER A 2 -1.03 14.05 -8.17
C SER A 2 -1.02 13.97 -6.65
N THR A 3 -1.53 15.01 -5.99
CA THR A 3 -1.63 15.04 -4.53
C THR A 3 -2.66 14.01 -4.07
N LEU A 4 -2.31 13.21 -3.06
CA LEU A 4 -3.25 12.28 -2.41
C LEU A 4 -4.25 13.07 -1.58
N ASP A 5 -5.54 12.77 -1.74
CA ASP A 5 -6.57 13.36 -0.88
C ASP A 5 -6.82 12.50 0.38
N SER A 6 -7.67 13.00 1.26
CA SER A 6 -7.95 12.34 2.54
C SER A 6 -8.58 10.94 2.38
N ILE A 7 -9.35 10.71 1.31
CA ILE A 7 -9.95 9.40 1.04
C ILE A 7 -8.89 8.44 0.51
N ASP A 8 -8.01 8.91 -0.37
CA ASP A 8 -6.89 8.12 -0.88
C ASP A 8 -5.99 7.65 0.28
N ILE A 9 -5.67 8.54 1.23
CA ILE A 9 -4.90 8.20 2.44
C ILE A 9 -5.63 7.16 3.31
N GLN A 10 -6.95 7.28 3.47
CA GLN A 10 -7.73 6.31 4.24
C GLN A 10 -7.77 4.93 3.56
N ILE A 11 -7.92 4.87 2.23
CA ILE A 11 -7.84 3.62 1.46
C ILE A 11 -6.49 2.94 1.70
N VAL A 12 -5.38 3.67 1.61
CA VAL A 12 -4.04 3.13 1.85
C VAL A 12 -3.90 2.62 3.28
N ARG A 13 -4.42 3.32 4.28
CA ARG A 13 -4.40 2.86 5.68
C ARG A 13 -5.17 1.57 5.89
N LEU A 14 -6.38 1.46 5.33
CA LEU A 14 -7.21 0.26 5.46
C LEU A 14 -6.54 -0.95 4.80
N LEU A 15 -6.05 -0.79 3.56
CA LEU A 15 -5.31 -1.85 2.87
C LEU A 15 -3.96 -2.17 3.52
N GLY A 16 -3.33 -1.21 4.21
CA GLY A 16 -2.14 -1.47 5.03
C GLY A 16 -2.42 -2.36 6.24
N GLN A 17 -3.66 -2.42 6.71
CA GLN A 17 -4.09 -3.31 7.79
C GLN A 17 -4.49 -4.69 7.24
N ASP A 18 -5.27 -4.72 6.15
CA ASP A 18 -5.58 -5.94 5.42
C ASP A 18 -5.67 -5.67 3.91
N ALA A 19 -4.61 -6.02 3.19
CA ALA A 19 -4.52 -5.81 1.74
C ALA A 19 -5.52 -6.65 0.93
N ARG A 20 -6.22 -7.59 1.57
CA ARG A 20 -7.20 -8.48 0.92
C ARG A 20 -8.61 -7.90 0.93
N GLN A 21 -8.84 -6.75 1.58
CA GLN A 21 -10.14 -6.10 1.58
C GLN A 21 -10.57 -5.74 0.16
N ASP A 22 -11.81 -6.11 -0.19
CA ASP A 22 -12.40 -5.75 -1.47
C ASP A 22 -12.97 -4.31 -1.45
N SER A 23 -13.26 -3.81 -2.65
CA SER A 23 -13.83 -2.46 -2.81
C SER A 23 -15.22 -2.28 -2.19
N GLU A 24 -15.99 -3.35 -1.97
CA GLU A 24 -17.30 -3.26 -1.29
C GLU A 24 -17.12 -3.04 0.21
N THR A 25 -16.18 -3.74 0.83
CA THR A 25 -15.83 -3.61 2.24
C THR A 25 -15.28 -2.21 2.52
N LEU A 26 -14.33 -1.75 1.71
CA LEU A 26 -13.78 -0.40 1.81
C LEU A 26 -14.85 0.68 1.60
N ALA A 27 -15.77 0.48 0.66
CA ALA A 27 -16.88 1.40 0.40
C ALA A 27 -17.78 1.58 1.63
N LYS A 28 -18.14 0.48 2.30
CA LYS A 28 -18.92 0.50 3.54
C LYS A 28 -18.18 1.24 4.66
N GLN A 29 -16.89 0.97 4.84
CA GLN A 29 -16.07 1.60 5.88
C GLN A 29 -15.86 3.10 5.66
N LEU A 30 -15.76 3.52 4.40
CA LEU A 30 -15.51 4.92 4.01
C LEU A 30 -16.79 5.70 3.69
N ASN A 31 -17.96 5.04 3.76
CA ASN A 31 -19.27 5.60 3.41
C ASN A 31 -19.30 6.26 2.01
N ILE A 32 -18.75 5.57 1.01
CA ILE A 32 -18.74 5.99 -0.40
C ILE A 32 -19.10 4.83 -1.32
N SER A 33 -19.35 5.10 -2.60
CA SER A 33 -19.66 4.03 -3.55
C SER A 33 -18.45 3.12 -3.83
N SER A 34 -18.69 1.82 -4.02
CA SER A 34 -17.69 0.85 -4.50
C SER A 34 -17.07 1.29 -5.83
N ALA A 35 -17.84 1.91 -6.73
CA ALA A 35 -17.32 2.47 -7.98
C ALA A 35 -16.28 3.59 -7.73
N THR A 36 -16.51 4.46 -6.74
CA THR A 36 -15.56 5.50 -6.33
C THR A 36 -14.28 4.87 -5.76
N VAL A 37 -14.39 3.87 -4.89
CA VAL A 37 -13.23 3.14 -4.34
C VAL A 37 -12.42 2.51 -5.47
N ARG A 38 -13.06 1.78 -6.39
CA ARG A 38 -12.38 1.15 -7.53
C ARG A 38 -11.66 2.17 -8.41
N ARG A 39 -12.26 3.34 -8.66
CA ARG A 39 -11.63 4.43 -9.43
C ARG A 39 -10.37 4.94 -8.73
N ARG A 40 -10.45 5.15 -7.42
CA ARG A 40 -9.32 5.63 -6.60
C ARG A 40 -8.20 4.60 -6.52
N LEU A 41 -8.52 3.33 -6.27
CA LEU A 41 -7.55 2.23 -6.31
C LEU A 41 -6.82 2.17 -7.66
N ARG A 42 -7.54 2.22 -8.78
CA ARG A 42 -6.90 2.26 -10.11
C ARG A 42 -5.94 3.44 -10.28
N LYS A 43 -6.28 4.60 -9.73
CA LYS A 43 -5.39 5.77 -9.74
C LYS A 43 -4.16 5.53 -8.85
N LEU A 44 -4.34 5.04 -7.63
CA LEU A 44 -3.25 4.75 -6.69
C LEU A 44 -2.26 3.72 -7.25
N PHE A 45 -2.74 2.66 -7.90
CA PHE A 45 -1.88 1.66 -8.53
C PHE A 45 -1.16 2.21 -9.76
N ARG A 46 -1.87 2.92 -10.64
CA ARG A 46 -1.28 3.46 -11.87
C ARG A 46 -0.25 4.56 -11.61
N ASP A 47 -0.50 5.39 -10.60
CA ASP A 47 0.38 6.48 -10.22
C ASP A 47 1.46 6.01 -9.21
N GLU A 48 1.59 4.68 -9.00
CA GLU A 48 2.60 4.02 -8.14
C GLU A 48 2.59 4.44 -6.65
N PHE A 49 1.48 5.03 -6.18
CA PHE A 49 1.31 5.35 -4.76
C PHE A 49 0.99 4.12 -3.90
N LEU A 50 0.58 3.00 -4.50
CA LEU A 50 0.20 1.79 -3.79
C LEU A 50 0.63 0.54 -4.57
N HIS A 51 1.20 -0.42 -3.84
CA HIS A 51 1.49 -1.77 -4.33
C HIS A 51 1.01 -2.80 -3.30
N ILE A 52 0.43 -3.91 -3.78
CA ILE A 52 0.11 -5.06 -2.93
C ILE A 52 1.22 -6.08 -3.11
N VAL A 53 1.94 -6.41 -2.03
CA VAL A 53 3.04 -7.37 -2.03
C VAL A 53 2.80 -8.46 -0.99
N GLY A 54 3.15 -9.69 -1.35
CA GLY A 54 3.27 -10.76 -0.36
C GLY A 54 4.56 -10.59 0.42
N VAL A 55 4.47 -10.46 1.74
CA VAL A 55 5.66 -10.48 2.61
C VAL A 55 5.92 -11.93 3.02
N VAL A 56 7.04 -12.48 2.56
CA VAL A 56 7.52 -13.78 3.00
C VAL A 56 8.40 -13.61 4.22
N ASP A 57 8.44 -14.62 5.09
CA ASP A 57 9.42 -14.71 6.15
C ASP A 57 10.81 -14.95 5.52
N PRO A 58 11.74 -13.98 5.57
CA PRO A 58 13.03 -14.10 4.87
C PRO A 58 13.85 -15.27 5.38
N THR A 59 13.77 -15.58 6.69
CA THR A 59 14.55 -16.66 7.30
C THR A 59 14.12 -18.03 6.78
N LYS A 60 12.80 -18.24 6.63
CA LYS A 60 12.23 -19.46 6.04
C LYS A 60 12.47 -19.56 4.54
N PHE A 61 12.71 -18.44 3.88
CA PHE A 61 12.95 -18.36 2.45
C PHE A 61 14.45 -18.50 2.07
N GLY A 62 15.32 -18.81 3.03
CA GLY A 62 16.76 -19.00 2.79
C GLY A 62 17.60 -17.73 2.86
N PHE A 63 17.03 -16.63 3.38
CA PHE A 63 17.73 -15.39 3.68
C PHE A 63 17.85 -15.21 5.21
N PRO A 64 18.76 -15.94 5.88
CA PRO A 64 18.85 -15.97 7.34
C PRO A 64 19.45 -14.70 7.96
N VAL A 65 20.09 -13.85 7.17
CA VAL A 65 20.78 -12.65 7.65
C VAL A 65 20.34 -11.43 6.84
N ALA A 66 19.88 -10.39 7.53
CA ALA A 66 19.67 -9.07 6.97
C ALA A 66 20.68 -8.10 7.62
N VAL A 67 21.38 -7.31 6.80
CA VAL A 67 22.34 -6.31 7.27
C VAL A 67 21.97 -4.96 6.66
N VAL A 68 21.95 -3.92 7.48
CA VAL A 68 21.87 -2.53 7.02
C VAL A 68 23.28 -1.97 7.02
N ILE A 69 23.77 -1.55 5.85
CA ILE A 69 25.08 -0.91 5.69
C ILE A 69 24.84 0.57 5.41
N ALA A 70 25.29 1.42 6.32
CA ALA A 70 25.33 2.87 6.10
C ALA A 70 26.75 3.26 5.68
N LEU A 71 26.85 4.07 4.62
CA LEU A 71 28.12 4.59 4.13
C LEU A 71 28.09 6.12 4.30
N ASP A 72 29.13 6.66 4.92
CA ASP A 72 29.40 8.09 4.93
C ASP A 72 30.53 8.36 3.94
N VAL A 73 30.33 9.35 3.06
CA VAL A 73 31.29 9.69 2.00
C VAL A 73 31.68 11.15 2.18
N ALA A 74 32.93 11.37 2.59
CA ALA A 74 33.50 12.71 2.65
C ALA A 74 33.58 13.29 1.23
N HIS A 75 32.99 14.48 1.05
CA HIS A 75 33.03 15.25 -0.18
C HIS A 75 34.45 15.69 -0.56
#